data_AF-A0A536X219-F1
#
_entry.id   AF-A0A536X219-F1
#
_cell.length_a   1.000
_cell.length_b   1.000
_cell.length_c   1.000
_cell.angle_alpha   90.00
_cell.angle_beta   90.00
_cell.angle_gamma   90.00
#
_symmetry.space_group_name_H-M   'P 1'
#
loop_
_entity.id
_entity.type
_entity.pdbx_description
1 polymer ?
#
loop_
_entity_poly.entity_id
_entity_poly.type
_entity_poly.pdbx_seq_one_letter_code
_entity_poly.pdbx_strand_id
1 'polypeptide(L)'
;MAFANLRAIDRWLSAISAILLAGYFAFCLYALAQPSDDPQKGMAVGFLVFVEVILLCLGWALWLGVSRTRAWLVRTVSFFAIFPAISQIAQEIFLFFHRG
;
A
#
# COMPACT_ATOMS: atom_id res chain seq x y z
N MET A 1 1.74 9.49 -22.32
CA MET A 1 2.98 10.29 -22.44
C MET A 1 3.40 11.03 -21.15
N ALA A 2 2.53 11.21 -20.14
CA ALA A 2 2.91 11.86 -18.86
C ALA A 2 3.93 11.08 -18.00
N PHE A 3 3.83 9.75 -17.95
CA PHE A 3 4.78 8.89 -17.22
C PHE A 3 6.22 9.01 -17.76
N ALA A 4 6.38 9.19 -19.07
CA ALA A 4 7.69 9.34 -19.70
C ALA A 4 8.41 10.63 -19.28
N ASN A 5 7.64 11.67 -18.93
CA ASN A 5 8.15 12.98 -18.51
C ASN A 5 8.63 13.03 -17.04
N LEU A 6 8.37 11.98 -16.26
CA LEU A 6 8.90 11.89 -14.89
C LEU A 6 10.39 11.57 -14.90
N ARG A 7 11.10 12.04 -13.86
CA ARG A 7 12.49 11.61 -13.61
C ARG A 7 12.52 10.10 -13.45
N ALA A 8 13.64 9.46 -13.82
CA ALA A 8 13.78 8.01 -13.74
C ALA A 8 13.43 7.46 -12.34
N ILE A 9 13.85 8.15 -11.28
CA ILE A 9 13.52 7.80 -9.88
C ILE A 9 12.01 7.83 -9.65
N ASP A 10 11.32 8.90 -10.05
CA ASP A 10 9.88 9.04 -9.82
C ASP A 10 9.07 7.99 -10.60
N ARG A 11 9.58 7.52 -11.75
CA ARG A 11 8.98 6.39 -12.50
C ARG A 11 9.08 5.07 -11.74
N TRP A 12 10.27 4.76 -11.22
CA TRP A 12 10.47 3.55 -10.41
C TRP A 12 9.65 3.58 -9.13
N LEU A 13 9.65 4.72 -8.43
CA LEU A 13 8.83 4.94 -7.24
C LEU A 13 7.34 4.72 -7.54
N SER A 14 6.85 5.24 -8.67
CA SER A 14 5.47 4.99 -9.08
C SER A 14 5.18 3.51 -9.37
N ALA A 15 6.08 2.80 -10.04
CA ALA A 15 5.88 1.40 -10.37
C ALA A 15 5.86 0.52 -9.10
N ILE A 16 6.84 0.72 -8.21
CA ILE A 16 6.93 0.01 -6.92
C ILE A 16 5.68 0.28 -6.07
N SER A 17 5.27 1.55 -5.98
CA SER A 17 4.09 1.93 -5.19
C SER A 17 2.81 1.33 -5.75
N ALA A 18 2.66 1.29 -7.08
CA ALA A 18 1.50 0.67 -7.72
C ALA A 18 1.44 -0.84 -7.39
N ILE A 19 2.58 -1.54 -7.44
CA ILE A 19 2.66 -2.96 -7.09
C ILE A 19 2.31 -3.19 -5.62
N LEU A 20 2.89 -2.40 -4.71
CA LEU A 20 2.62 -2.52 -3.27
C LEU A 20 1.15 -2.26 -2.94
N LEU A 21 0.59 -1.16 -3.44
CA LEU A 21 -0.82 -0.81 -3.22
C LEU A 21 -1.76 -1.88 -3.77
N ALA A 22 -1.49 -2.41 -4.97
CA ALA A 22 -2.27 -3.51 -5.55
C ALA A 22 -2.16 -4.79 -4.71
N GLY A 23 -0.96 -5.12 -4.22
CA GLY A 23 -0.73 -6.24 -3.32
C GLY A 23 -1.53 -6.11 -2.02
N TYR A 24 -1.43 -4.97 -1.34
CA TYR A 24 -2.18 -4.71 -0.11
C TYR A 24 -3.70 -4.81 -0.35
N PHE A 25 -4.18 -4.25 -1.46
CA PHE A 25 -5.60 -4.29 -1.80
C PHE A 25 -6.08 -5.72 -2.04
N ALA A 26 -5.29 -6.53 -2.77
CA ALA A 26 -5.61 -7.94 -2.97
C ALA A 26 -5.63 -8.73 -1.65
N PHE A 27 -4.70 -8.45 -0.73
CA PHE A 27 -4.70 -9.05 0.61
C PHE A 27 -5.92 -8.65 1.45
N CYS A 28 -6.35 -7.38 1.39
CA CYS A 28 -7.57 -6.93 2.06
C CYS A 28 -8.82 -7.65 1.52
N LEU A 29 -8.95 -7.75 0.20
CA LEU A 29 -10.05 -8.47 -0.44
C LEU A 29 -10.06 -9.95 -0.05
N TYR A 30 -8.88 -10.58 -0.04
CA TYR A 30 -8.73 -11.96 0.41
C TYR A 30 -9.16 -12.12 1.87
N ALA A 31 -8.73 -11.22 2.76
CA ALA A 31 -9.10 -11.25 4.17
C ALA A 31 -10.60 -11.05 4.39
N LEU A 32 -11.26 -10.19 3.61
CA LEU A 32 -12.71 -9.99 3.64
C LEU A 32 -13.50 -11.22 3.17
N ALA A 33 -12.95 -11.97 2.21
CA ALA A 33 -13.58 -13.19 1.70
C ALA A 33 -13.43 -14.40 2.63
N GLN A 34 -12.54 -14.34 3.63
CA GLN A 34 -12.30 -15.45 4.55
C GLN A 34 -13.44 -15.60 5.56
N PRO A 35 -14.00 -16.82 5.74
CA PRO A 35 -14.92 -17.09 6.83
C PRO A 35 -14.19 -16.98 8.17
N SER A 36 -14.90 -16.47 9.17
CA SER A 36 -14.44 -16.35 10.56
C SER A 36 -15.66 -16.46 11.47
N ASP A 37 -15.47 -17.11 12.61
CA ASP A 37 -16.45 -17.27 13.68
C ASP A 37 -16.15 -16.34 14.88
N ASP A 38 -15.21 -15.40 14.71
CA ASP A 38 -14.80 -14.50 15.78
C ASP A 38 -15.94 -13.53 16.17
N PRO A 39 -16.21 -13.33 17.47
CA PRO A 39 -17.20 -12.36 17.94
C PRO A 39 -16.93 -10.92 17.46
N GLN A 40 -15.67 -10.62 17.13
CA GLN A 40 -15.21 -9.30 16.67
C GLN A 40 -15.16 -9.16 15.15
N LYS A 41 -15.66 -10.15 14.39
CA LYS A 41 -15.61 -10.15 12.92
C LYS A 41 -16.21 -8.89 12.30
N GLY A 42 -17.33 -8.38 12.83
CA GLY A 42 -17.95 -7.16 12.30
C GLY A 42 -17.03 -5.93 12.37
N MET A 43 -16.26 -5.80 13.45
CA MET A 43 -15.29 -4.73 13.61
C MET A 43 -14.10 -4.90 12.65
N ALA A 44 -13.60 -6.14 12.52
CA ALA A 44 -12.52 -6.46 11.60
C ALA A 44 -12.90 -6.17 10.14
N VAL A 45 -14.11 -6.56 9.72
CA VAL A 45 -14.66 -6.27 8.39
C VAL A 45 -14.76 -4.75 8.17
N GLY A 46 -15.31 -4.00 9.14
CA GLY A 46 -15.39 -2.55 9.04
C GLY A 46 -14.03 -1.87 8.88
N PHE A 47 -13.03 -2.33 9.64
CA PHE A 47 -11.66 -1.84 9.52
C PHE A 47 -11.04 -2.18 8.15
N LEU A 48 -11.20 -3.41 7.67
CA LEU A 48 -10.68 -3.83 6.37
C LEU A 48 -11.29 -3.02 5.22
N VAL A 49 -12.61 -2.79 5.23
CA VAL A 49 -13.28 -1.94 4.23
C VAL A 49 -12.76 -0.51 4.28
N PHE A 50 -12.54 0.04 5.48
CA PHE A 50 -11.94 1.37 5.63
C PHE A 50 -10.52 1.44 5.04
N VAL A 51 -9.70 0.42 5.30
CA VAL A 51 -8.35 0.31 4.73
C VAL A 51 -8.40 0.22 3.19
N GLU A 52 -9.33 -0.56 2.62
CA GLU A 52 -9.51 -0.63 1.16
C GLU A 52 -9.83 0.73 0.54
N VAL A 53 -10.71 1.51 1.18
CA VAL A 53 -11.01 2.87 0.73
C VAL A 53 -9.76 3.75 0.76
N ILE A 54 -8.93 3.66 1.81
CA ILE A 54 -7.65 4.38 1.86
C ILE A 54 -6.73 3.95 0.72
N LEU A 55 -6.60 2.64 0.45
CA LEU A 55 -5.76 2.11 -0.62
C LEU A 55 -6.23 2.60 -1.99
N LEU A 56 -7.54 2.65 -2.24
CA LEU A 56 -8.12 3.22 -3.45
C LEU A 56 -7.82 4.72 -3.58
N CYS A 57 -7.95 5.49 -2.50
CA CYS A 57 -7.59 6.90 -2.46
C CYS A 57 -6.11 7.14 -2.76
N LEU A 58 -5.21 6.32 -2.21
CA LEU A 58 -3.78 6.38 -2.49
C LEU A 58 -3.45 5.99 -3.94
N GLY A 59 -4.09 4.94 -4.47
CA GLY A 59 -3.96 4.55 -5.87
C GLY A 59 -4.42 5.65 -6.83
N TRP A 60 -5.54 6.31 -6.51
CA TRP A 60 -6.02 7.48 -7.23
C TRP A 60 -5.05 8.66 -7.15
N ALA A 61 -4.53 8.96 -5.96
CA ALA A 61 -3.54 10.01 -5.76
C ALA A 61 -2.25 9.73 -6.55
N LEU A 62 -1.79 8.48 -6.59
CA LEU A 62 -0.65 8.07 -7.40
C LEU A 62 -0.91 8.30 -8.89
N TRP A 63 -2.09 7.89 -9.37
CA TRP A 63 -2.50 8.11 -10.75
C TRP A 63 -2.57 9.60 -11.12
N LEU A 64 -3.11 10.43 -10.23
CA LEU A 64 -3.09 11.90 -10.38
C LEU A 64 -1.65 12.43 -10.39
N GLY A 65 -0.77 11.90 -9.54
CA GLY A 65 0.64 12.26 -9.48
C GLY A 65 1.36 12.01 -10.79
N VAL A 66 1.12 10.83 -11.39
CA VAL A 66 1.70 10.43 -12.67
C VAL A 66 1.09 11.22 -13.83
N SER A 67 -0.24 11.29 -13.90
CA SER A 67 -0.96 11.92 -15.03
C SER A 67 -0.74 13.43 -15.10
N ARG A 68 -0.56 14.10 -13.95
CA ARG A 68 -0.29 15.54 -13.84
C ARG A 68 1.19 15.86 -13.61
N THR A 69 2.08 14.87 -13.75
CA THR A 69 3.54 15.02 -13.56
C THR A 69 3.92 15.71 -12.25
N ARG A 70 3.18 15.44 -11.17
CA ARG A 70 3.42 16.00 -9.83
C ARG A 70 4.32 15.06 -9.03
N ALA A 71 5.63 15.23 -9.18
CA ALA A 71 6.63 14.38 -8.53
C ALA A 71 6.49 14.33 -6.99
N TRP A 72 6.10 15.43 -6.34
CA TRP A 72 5.88 15.45 -4.89
C TRP A 72 4.79 14.46 -4.47
N LEU A 73 3.70 14.37 -5.24
CA LEU A 73 2.57 13.50 -4.93
C LEU A 73 2.95 12.02 -5.10
N VAL A 74 3.72 11.70 -6.16
CA VAL A 74 4.27 10.36 -6.37
C VAL A 74 5.13 9.96 -5.17
N ARG A 75 6.02 10.84 -4.70
CA ARG A 75 6.90 10.57 -3.56
C ARG A 75 6.12 10.40 -2.25
N THR A 76 5.13 11.24 -2.01
CA THR A 76 4.27 11.13 -0.82
C THR A 76 3.53 9.79 -0.81
N VAL A 77 2.89 9.40 -1.91
CA VAL A 77 2.22 8.10 -1.99
C VAL A 77 3.21 6.95 -1.85
N SER A 78 4.41 7.08 -2.44
CA SER A 78 5.46 6.06 -2.33
C SER A 78 5.91 5.86 -0.90
N PHE A 79 6.06 6.94 -0.12
CA PHE A 79 6.39 6.86 1.29
C PHE A 79 5.34 6.07 2.07
N PHE A 80 4.04 6.37 1.87
CA PHE A 80 2.95 5.64 2.53
C PHE A 80 2.86 4.17 2.07
N ALA A 81 3.16 3.87 0.82
CA ALA A 81 3.12 2.49 0.31
C ALA A 81 4.29 1.63 0.84
N ILE A 82 5.48 2.22 0.96
CA ILE A 82 6.69 1.51 1.37
C ILE A 82 6.74 1.31 2.89
N PHE A 83 6.23 2.27 3.67
CA PHE A 83 6.32 2.25 5.13
C PHE A 83 5.83 0.94 5.77
N PRO A 84 4.62 0.40 5.45
CA PRO A 84 4.16 -0.87 6.03
C PRO A 84 5.09 -2.05 5.73
N ALA A 85 5.62 -2.14 4.50
CA ALA A 85 6.54 -3.21 4.12
C ALA A 85 7.85 -3.14 4.92
N ILE A 86 8.41 -1.94 5.09
CA ILE A 86 9.62 -1.74 5.91
C ILE A 86 9.33 -2.09 7.38
N SER A 87 8.21 -1.63 7.92
CA SER A 87 7.81 -1.93 9.30
C SER A 87 7.67 -3.44 9.54
N GLN A 88 7.04 -4.16 8.61
CA GLN A 88 6.92 -5.61 8.70
C GLN A 88 8.29 -6.29 8.68
N ILE A 89 9.17 -5.91 7.73
CA ILE A 89 10.52 -6.47 7.64
C ILE A 89 11.31 -6.20 8.93
N ALA A 90 11.21 -4.99 9.49
CA ALA A 90 11.87 -4.63 10.74
C ALA A 90 11.39 -5.50 11.91
N GLN A 91 10.09 -5.77 11.99
CA GLN A 91 9.51 -6.64 13.00
C GLN A 91 9.98 -8.09 12.86
N GLU A 92 10.00 -8.64 11.64
CA GLU A 92 10.50 -10.00 11.38
C GLU A 92 11.98 -10.14 11.75
N ILE A 93 12.82 -9.16 11.41
CA ILE A 93 14.24 -9.12 11.81
C ILE A 93 14.37 -9.10 13.33
N PHE A 94 13.61 -8.24 14.02
CA PHE A 94 13.63 -8.16 15.48
C PHE A 94 13.27 -9.51 16.12
N LEU A 95 12.22 -10.16 15.63
CA LEU A 95 11.77 -11.47 16.13
C LEU A 95 12.81 -12.57 15.86
N PHE A 96 13.48 -12.55 14.71
CA PHE A 96 14.54 -13.51 14.38
C PHE A 96 15.70 -13.42 15.38
N PHE A 97 16.16 -12.22 15.72
CA PHE A 97 17.27 -12.04 16.67
C PHE A 97 16.90 -12.32 18.13
N HIS A 98 15.64 -12.16 18.53
CA HIS A 98 15.21 -12.36 19.93
C HIS A 98 14.66 -13.75 20.22
N ARG A 99 14.29 -14.53 19.19
CA ARG A 99 13.85 -15.93 19.32
C ARG A 99 14.95 -16.95 19.04
N GLY A 100 16.13 -16.50 18.59
CA GLY A 100 17.31 -17.33 18.32
C GLY A 100 18.20 -17.53 19.53
#